data_AF-A0A9N9JWI4-F1
#
_entry.id   AF-A0A9N9JWI4-F1
#
_cell.length_a   1.000
_cell.length_b   1.000
_cell.length_c   1.000
_cell.angle_alpha   90.00
_cell.angle_beta   90.00
_cell.angle_gamma   90.00
#
_symmetry.space_group_name_H-M   'P 1'
#
loop_
_entity.id
_entity.type
_entity.pdbx_description
1 polymer ?
#
loop_
_entity_poly.entity_id
_entity_poly.type
_entity_poly.pdbx_seq_one_letter_code
_entity_poly.pdbx_strand_id
1 'polypeptide(L)'
;SLIMTESNEFVPTLSLYSIDQSALLKRCRTLIEKFISLYNSPPDFIARAPGRVNLIGEHIDYAGLGVLPMAINNDVIIAVNFSNKKGTNVRLSNILDEKYEQRCWDFEGKDKIVEIIVEDGVSEWSNYFKCGYKGILRHLGIDNPVGMDCLVDGIVPIGAGLSSSSSFVCCAALATSLANNAILTKKQITEISIECE
;
A
#
# COMPACT_ATOMS: atom_id res chain seq x y z
N SER A 1 3.19 8.43 -28.38
CA SER A 1 3.78 9.57 -27.63
C SER A 1 2.75 10.08 -26.64
N LEU A 2 2.70 9.53 -25.42
CA LEU A 2 1.83 10.07 -24.37
C LEU A 2 2.60 11.16 -23.63
N ILE A 3 2.16 12.40 -23.83
CA ILE A 3 2.57 13.54 -23.03
C ILE A 3 1.94 13.34 -21.65
N MET A 4 2.78 13.13 -20.63
CA MET A 4 2.37 13.12 -19.22
C MET A 4 2.05 14.55 -18.81
N THR A 5 0.79 14.97 -18.96
CA THR A 5 0.29 16.20 -18.33
C THR A 5 -0.08 15.90 -16.88
N GLU A 6 0.40 16.72 -15.94
CA GLU A 6 0.21 16.61 -14.49
C GLU A 6 -1.25 16.61 -14.00
N SER A 7 -2.23 16.82 -14.88
CA SER A 7 -3.65 16.91 -14.58
C SER A 7 -4.38 15.58 -14.77
N ASN A 8 -4.11 14.59 -13.92
CA ASN A 8 -5.06 13.50 -13.71
C ASN A 8 -5.33 13.35 -12.21
N GLU A 9 -6.55 13.71 -11.82
CA GLU A 9 -7.04 13.75 -10.43
C GLU A 9 -6.95 12.37 -9.74
N PHE A 10 -7.02 11.31 -10.54
CA PHE A 10 -7.00 9.91 -10.11
C PHE A 10 -5.61 9.27 -10.23
N VAL A 11 -5.40 8.19 -9.48
CA VAL A 11 -4.17 7.39 -9.56
C VAL A 11 -4.10 6.69 -10.93
N PRO A 12 -2.99 6.81 -11.68
CA PRO A 12 -2.90 6.25 -13.02
C PRO A 12 -2.77 4.72 -13.00
N THR A 13 -3.52 4.05 -13.87
CA THR A 13 -3.36 2.61 -14.14
C THR A 13 -2.29 2.40 -15.19
N LEU A 14 -1.28 1.60 -14.87
CA LEU A 14 -0.23 1.19 -15.82
C LEU A 14 -0.46 -0.25 -16.27
N SER A 15 -0.46 -0.46 -17.59
CA SER A 15 -0.39 -1.81 -18.15
C SER A 15 1.03 -2.31 -18.06
N LEU A 16 1.23 -3.56 -17.61
CA LEU A 16 2.55 -4.20 -17.60
C LEU A 16 3.20 -4.23 -19.00
N TYR A 17 2.42 -4.17 -20.08
CA TYR A 17 2.94 -4.11 -21.45
C TYR A 17 3.46 -2.72 -21.86
N SER A 18 3.10 -1.67 -21.11
CA SER A 18 3.52 -0.28 -21.37
C SER A 18 4.80 0.12 -20.63
N ILE A 19 5.25 -0.71 -19.69
CA ILE A 19 6.47 -0.49 -18.95
C ILE A 19 7.60 -1.09 -19.79
N ASP A 20 8.53 -0.28 -20.31
CA ASP A 20 9.70 -0.78 -21.03
C ASP A 20 10.67 -1.48 -20.06
N GLN A 21 11.62 -2.30 -20.55
CA GLN A 21 12.58 -3.20 -19.83
C GLN A 21 13.26 -2.63 -18.57
N SER A 22 12.48 -2.28 -17.55
CA SER A 22 12.88 -1.57 -16.35
C SER A 22 13.01 -2.54 -15.19
N ALA A 23 13.79 -2.17 -14.18
CA ALA A 23 13.92 -2.94 -12.94
C ALA A 23 12.54 -3.22 -12.29
N LEU A 24 11.58 -2.31 -12.45
CA LEU A 24 10.21 -2.47 -11.94
C LEU A 24 9.49 -3.65 -12.59
N LEU A 25 9.60 -3.84 -13.91
CA LEU A 25 8.97 -4.99 -14.59
C LEU A 25 9.49 -6.32 -14.06
N LYS A 26 10.81 -6.42 -13.85
CA LYS A 26 11.43 -7.63 -13.31
C LYS A 26 10.88 -7.92 -11.91
N ARG A 27 10.81 -6.89 -11.05
CA ARG A 27 10.21 -7.01 -9.71
C ARG A 27 8.74 -7.43 -9.77
N CYS A 28 7.92 -6.81 -10.61
CA CYS A 28 6.52 -7.21 -10.77
C CYS A 28 6.37 -8.67 -11.23
N ARG A 29 7.21 -9.14 -12.16
CA ARG A 29 7.18 -10.55 -12.62
C ARG A 29 7.55 -11.51 -11.49
N THR A 30 8.65 -11.26 -10.79
CA THR A 30 9.06 -12.07 -9.64
C THR A 30 7.98 -12.07 -8.56
N LEU A 31 7.35 -10.92 -8.31
CA LEU A 31 6.25 -10.80 -7.36
C LEU A 31 5.04 -11.65 -7.78
N ILE A 32 4.66 -11.62 -9.07
CA ILE A 32 3.57 -12.45 -9.60
C ILE A 32 3.90 -13.95 -9.47
N GLU A 33 5.11 -14.36 -9.82
CA GLU A 33 5.55 -15.76 -9.72
C GLU A 33 5.48 -16.27 -8.28
N LYS A 34 6.01 -15.50 -7.32
CA LYS A 34 5.94 -15.85 -5.89
C LYS A 34 4.50 -15.82 -5.38
N PHE A 35 3.68 -14.87 -5.84
CA PHE A 35 2.25 -14.78 -5.47
C PHE A 35 1.49 -16.04 -5.91
N ILE A 36 1.68 -16.47 -7.16
CA ILE A 36 1.05 -17.70 -7.69
C ILE A 36 1.52 -18.92 -6.88
N SER A 37 2.81 -19.01 -6.58
CA SER A 37 3.34 -20.11 -5.76
C SER A 37 2.76 -20.14 -4.34
N LEU A 38 2.44 -18.99 -3.76
CA LEU A 38 1.97 -18.88 -2.38
C LEU A 38 0.45 -19.09 -2.26
N TYR A 39 -0.33 -18.53 -3.19
CA TYR A 39 -1.79 -18.52 -3.11
C TYR A 39 -2.48 -19.44 -4.12
N ASN A 40 -1.73 -20.10 -5.01
CA ASN A 40 -2.26 -20.94 -6.09
C ASN A 40 -3.27 -20.19 -7.00
N SER A 41 -3.08 -18.88 -7.16
CA SER A 41 -3.91 -18.02 -8.01
C SER A 41 -3.12 -16.77 -8.41
N PRO A 42 -3.37 -16.19 -9.59
CA PRO A 42 -2.71 -14.95 -10.00
C PRO A 42 -3.27 -13.75 -9.23
N PRO A 43 -2.48 -12.67 -9.05
CA PRO A 43 -3.02 -11.41 -8.56
C PRO A 43 -3.94 -10.76 -9.60
N ASP A 44 -5.00 -10.10 -9.15
CA ASP A 44 -5.91 -9.30 -9.98
C ASP A 44 -5.26 -7.97 -10.41
N PHE A 45 -4.46 -7.37 -9.52
CA PHE A 45 -3.71 -6.14 -9.78
C PHE A 45 -2.46 -6.01 -8.89
N ILE A 46 -1.61 -5.03 -9.22
CA ILE A 46 -0.48 -4.60 -8.38
C ILE A 46 -0.65 -3.12 -8.07
N ALA A 47 -0.75 -2.79 -6.79
CA ALA A 47 -0.68 -1.41 -6.29
C ALA A 47 0.78 -1.00 -6.10
N ARG A 48 1.09 0.29 -6.29
CA ARG A 48 2.44 0.84 -6.15
C ARG A 48 2.38 2.21 -5.49
N ALA A 49 3.23 2.44 -4.49
CA ALA A 49 3.46 3.76 -3.91
C ALA A 49 4.98 4.02 -3.74
N PRO A 50 5.51 5.12 -4.30
CA PRO A 50 6.91 5.48 -4.15
C PRO A 50 7.22 6.06 -2.78
N GLY A 51 8.47 5.86 -2.34
CA GLY A 51 9.09 6.64 -1.28
C GLY A 51 9.19 8.11 -1.63
N ARG A 52 9.48 8.94 -0.62
CA ARG A 52 9.86 10.34 -0.83
C ARG A 52 11.13 10.68 -0.08
N VAL A 53 11.83 11.68 -0.56
CA VAL A 53 12.88 12.38 0.19
C VAL A 53 12.46 13.84 0.33
N ASN A 54 12.63 14.42 1.51
CA ASN A 54 12.49 15.87 1.69
C ASN A 54 13.80 16.53 1.30
N LEU A 55 13.76 17.47 0.35
CA LEU A 55 14.93 18.26 -0.01
C LEU A 55 15.16 19.39 1.01
N ILE A 56 14.07 20.01 1.49
CA ILE A 56 14.08 21.02 2.55
C ILE A 56 12.72 21.08 3.26
N GLY A 57 12.73 21.51 4.53
CA GLY A 57 11.53 21.67 5.34
C GLY A 57 11.22 20.47 6.23
N GLU A 58 12.24 19.92 6.89
CA GLU A 58 12.01 18.92 7.94
C GLU A 58 11.36 19.54 9.17
N HIS A 59 10.40 18.84 9.76
CA HIS A 59 9.71 19.23 10.99
C HIS A 59 9.04 20.61 10.96
N ILE A 60 8.54 21.06 9.80
CA ILE A 60 7.77 22.31 9.68
C ILE A 60 6.39 22.11 9.03
N ASP A 61 6.14 20.91 8.49
CA ASP A 61 4.89 20.52 7.85
C ASP A 61 3.71 20.52 8.84
N TYR A 62 3.91 20.01 10.06
CA TYR A 62 2.89 20.07 11.12
C TYR A 62 2.60 21.51 11.60
N ALA A 63 3.49 22.46 11.32
CA ALA A 63 3.28 23.88 11.60
C ALA A 63 2.57 24.62 10.45
N GLY A 64 2.12 23.90 9.41
CA GLY A 64 1.45 24.46 8.24
C GLY A 64 2.38 25.22 7.29
N LEU A 65 3.70 25.02 7.41
CA LEU A 65 4.69 25.65 6.53
C LEU A 65 4.96 24.77 5.31
N GLY A 66 5.29 25.42 4.19
CA GLY A 66 5.59 24.71 2.94
C GLY A 66 6.84 23.84 3.04
N VAL A 67 6.78 22.64 2.46
CA VAL A 67 7.89 21.68 2.35
C VAL A 67 8.17 21.36 0.88
N LEU A 68 9.39 20.88 0.57
CA LEU A 68 9.77 20.50 -0.79
C LEU A 68 10.18 19.02 -0.88
N PRO A 69 9.21 18.09 -0.90
CA PRO A 69 9.47 16.67 -1.10
C PRO A 69 9.64 16.32 -2.58
N MET A 70 10.37 15.23 -2.83
CA MET A 70 10.47 14.60 -4.15
C MET A 70 10.29 13.09 -4.01
N ALA A 71 9.46 12.49 -4.88
CA ALA A 71 9.32 11.03 -4.94
C ALA A 71 10.61 10.39 -5.46
N ILE A 72 11.01 9.27 -4.87
CA ILE A 72 12.20 8.51 -5.29
C ILE A 72 11.81 7.24 -6.04
N ASN A 73 12.78 6.63 -6.72
CA ASN A 73 12.56 5.39 -7.48
C ASN A 73 12.27 4.18 -6.58
N ASN A 74 12.68 4.22 -5.32
CA ASN A 74 12.39 3.16 -4.36
C ASN A 74 10.91 3.24 -3.99
N ASP A 75 10.24 2.10 -4.00
CA ASP A 75 8.80 2.01 -3.81
C ASP A 75 8.40 0.76 -3.02
N VAL A 76 7.12 0.76 -2.63
CA VAL A 76 6.40 -0.40 -2.15
C VAL A 76 5.44 -0.82 -3.26
N ILE A 77 5.45 -2.11 -3.60
CA ILE A 77 4.48 -2.74 -4.48
C ILE A 77 3.73 -3.83 -3.72
N ILE A 78 2.42 -3.93 -3.96
CA ILE A 78 1.54 -4.93 -3.34
C ILE A 78 0.76 -5.62 -4.46
N ALA A 79 1.02 -6.91 -4.66
CA ALA A 79 0.20 -7.76 -5.52
C ALA A 79 -1.02 -8.23 -4.73
N VAL A 80 -2.21 -8.11 -5.32
CA VAL A 80 -3.48 -8.36 -4.63
C VAL A 80 -4.34 -9.31 -5.45
N ASN A 81 -4.88 -10.35 -4.79
CA ASN A 81 -6.04 -11.10 -5.30
C ASN A 81 -7.20 -10.97 -4.32
N PHE A 82 -8.36 -10.53 -4.77
CA PHE A 82 -9.52 -10.28 -3.91
C PHE A 82 -10.73 -11.11 -4.33
N SER A 83 -11.54 -11.54 -3.36
CA SER A 83 -12.77 -12.28 -3.69
C SER A 83 -13.78 -12.30 -2.55
N ASN A 84 -15.06 -12.10 -2.89
CA ASN A 84 -16.19 -12.32 -1.98
C ASN A 84 -16.26 -13.77 -1.47
N LYS A 85 -15.72 -14.74 -2.23
CA LYS A 85 -15.70 -16.15 -1.80
C LYS A 85 -14.79 -16.41 -0.61
N LYS A 86 -13.85 -15.50 -0.32
CA LYS A 86 -12.93 -15.56 0.83
C LYS A 86 -13.52 -14.94 2.10
N GLY A 87 -14.80 -14.54 2.07
CA GLY A 87 -15.38 -13.75 3.15
C GLY A 87 -14.69 -12.38 3.24
N THR A 88 -14.32 -11.98 4.46
CA THR A 88 -13.62 -10.73 4.76
C THR A 88 -12.15 -10.94 5.14
N ASN A 89 -11.63 -12.16 4.98
CA ASN A 89 -10.30 -12.56 5.42
C ASN A 89 -9.19 -11.86 4.64
N VAL A 90 -8.20 -11.32 5.33
CA VAL A 90 -7.00 -10.73 4.74
C VAL A 90 -5.77 -11.56 5.10
N ARG A 91 -5.03 -12.04 4.10
CA ARG A 91 -3.73 -12.70 4.26
C ARG A 91 -2.65 -11.80 3.69
N LEU A 92 -1.73 -11.37 4.56
CA LEU A 92 -0.64 -10.46 4.23
C LEU A 92 0.70 -11.18 4.35
N SER A 93 1.42 -11.26 3.25
CA SER A 93 2.76 -11.85 3.17
C SER A 93 3.77 -10.86 2.59
N ASN A 94 5.05 -11.09 2.87
CA ASN A 94 6.15 -10.31 2.32
C ASN A 94 7.05 -11.20 1.46
N ILE A 95 7.72 -10.63 0.45
CA ILE A 95 8.72 -11.36 -0.34
C ILE A 95 9.94 -11.76 0.51
N LEU A 96 10.22 -11.00 1.58
CA LEU A 96 11.25 -11.32 2.59
C LEU A 96 10.58 -12.00 3.80
N ASP A 97 10.05 -13.20 3.58
CA ASP A 97 9.30 -14.00 4.57
C ASP A 97 10.12 -14.34 5.83
N GLU A 98 11.43 -14.53 5.70
CA GLU A 98 12.34 -14.72 6.85
C GLU A 98 12.41 -13.51 7.80
N LYS A 99 12.18 -12.30 7.26
CA LYS A 99 12.25 -11.04 8.03
C LYS A 99 10.88 -10.55 8.49
N TYR A 100 9.85 -10.78 7.66
CA TYR A 100 8.50 -10.30 7.89
C TYR A 100 7.54 -11.48 7.81
N GLU A 101 7.22 -12.01 8.98
CA GLU A 101 6.30 -13.14 9.09
C GLU A 101 4.93 -12.83 8.51
N GLN A 102 4.31 -13.84 7.92
CA GLN A 102 2.95 -13.75 7.40
C GLN A 102 1.94 -13.44 8.51
N ARG A 103 0.93 -12.63 8.18
CA ARG A 103 -0.20 -12.29 9.05
C ARG A 103 -1.52 -12.55 8.35
N CYS A 104 -2.51 -12.90 9.15
CA CYS A 104 -3.87 -13.17 8.70
C CYS A 104 -4.85 -12.63 9.74
N TRP A 105 -5.92 -12.00 9.28
CA TRP A 105 -7.01 -11.55 10.16
C TRP A 105 -8.32 -11.49 9.39
N ASP A 106 -9.43 -11.53 10.12
CA ASP A 106 -10.76 -11.30 9.58
C ASP A 106 -11.23 -9.87 9.93
N PHE A 107 -12.18 -9.35 9.15
CA PHE A 107 -12.81 -8.08 9.49
C PHE A 107 -13.75 -8.27 10.68
N GLU A 108 -13.53 -7.49 11.74
CA GLU A 108 -14.32 -7.58 12.97
C GLU A 108 -15.32 -6.42 13.16
N GLY A 109 -15.47 -5.54 12.16
CA GLY A 109 -16.28 -4.33 12.22
C GLY A 109 -15.43 -3.05 12.25
N LYS A 110 -16.00 -1.93 11.79
CA LYS A 110 -15.30 -0.62 11.68
C LYS A 110 -14.81 -0.03 13.00
N ASP A 111 -15.46 -0.41 14.09
CA ASP A 111 -15.20 0.08 15.45
C ASP A 111 -14.33 -0.87 16.26
N LYS A 112 -14.21 -2.14 15.84
CA LYS A 112 -13.21 -3.06 16.36
C LYS A 112 -11.91 -2.78 15.65
N ILE A 113 -10.97 -2.24 16.40
CA ILE A 113 -9.66 -1.91 15.90
C ILE A 113 -8.99 -3.25 15.57
N VAL A 114 -8.53 -3.45 14.32
CA VAL A 114 -7.48 -4.43 14.09
C VAL A 114 -6.35 -4.01 15.01
N GLU A 115 -6.10 -4.76 16.09
CA GLU A 115 -5.19 -4.32 17.14
C GLU A 115 -3.84 -3.97 16.51
N ILE A 116 -3.46 -2.71 16.71
CA ILE A 116 -2.15 -2.19 16.36
C ILE A 116 -1.28 -2.56 17.54
N ILE A 117 -0.64 -3.72 17.44
CA ILE A 117 0.20 -4.25 18.49
C ILE A 117 1.54 -3.51 18.41
N VAL A 118 1.85 -2.76 19.46
CA VAL A 118 3.16 -2.14 19.67
C VAL A 118 3.76 -2.80 20.90
N GLU A 119 4.57 -3.83 20.69
CA GLU A 119 5.31 -4.51 21.76
C GLU A 119 6.69 -3.86 21.90
N ASP A 120 7.07 -3.51 23.12
CA ASP A 120 8.39 -2.93 23.45
C ASP A 120 8.83 -1.73 22.59
N GLY A 121 7.87 -0.96 22.08
CA GLY A 121 8.14 0.20 21.21
C GLY A 121 8.49 -0.17 19.76
N VAL A 122 8.44 -1.45 19.38
CA VAL A 122 8.60 -1.93 18.01
C VAL A 122 7.22 -2.14 17.41
N SER A 123 6.88 -1.33 16.40
CA SER A 123 5.64 -1.52 15.65
C SER A 123 5.77 -2.73 14.73
N GLU A 124 4.82 -3.66 14.84
CA GLU A 124 4.70 -4.79 13.93
C GLU A 124 4.54 -4.30 12.48
N TRP A 125 5.28 -4.88 11.53
CA TRP A 125 5.27 -4.41 10.13
C TRP A 125 3.87 -4.42 9.49
N SER A 126 3.00 -5.34 9.90
CA SER A 126 1.63 -5.46 9.41
C SER A 126 0.75 -4.28 9.82
N ASN A 127 1.12 -3.54 10.88
CA ASN A 127 0.38 -2.37 11.36
C ASN A 127 0.28 -1.27 10.30
N TYR A 128 1.32 -1.04 9.51
CA TYR A 128 1.28 -0.05 8.42
C TYR A 128 0.23 -0.42 7.36
N PHE A 129 0.10 -1.72 7.04
CA PHE A 129 -0.96 -2.19 6.15
C PHE A 129 -2.35 -2.02 6.79
N LYS A 130 -2.47 -2.42 8.07
CA LYS A 130 -3.72 -2.30 8.85
C LYS A 130 -4.19 -0.85 8.93
N CYS A 131 -3.29 0.13 9.06
CA CYS A 131 -3.61 1.56 9.04
C CYS A 131 -4.28 1.98 7.74
N GLY A 132 -3.66 1.70 6.58
CA GLY A 132 -4.23 2.03 5.27
C GLY A 132 -5.55 1.29 5.01
N TYR A 133 -5.62 0.01 5.37
CA TYR A 133 -6.83 -0.80 5.28
C TYR A 133 -7.99 -0.19 6.09
N LYS A 134 -7.77 0.06 7.38
CA LYS A 134 -8.76 0.63 8.30
C LYS A 134 -9.21 2.02 7.86
N GLY A 135 -8.28 2.86 7.42
CA GLY A 135 -8.56 4.20 6.93
C GLY A 135 -9.57 4.22 5.80
N ILE A 136 -9.33 3.38 4.80
CA ILE A 136 -10.21 3.25 3.64
C ILE A 136 -11.59 2.73 4.03
N LEU A 137 -11.65 1.66 4.84
CA LEU A 137 -12.94 1.10 5.25
C LEU A 137 -13.78 2.12 6.02
N ARG A 138 -13.16 2.90 6.91
CA ARG A 138 -13.84 3.97 7.66
C ARG A 138 -14.28 5.11 6.75
N HIS A 139 -13.39 5.61 5.89
CA HIS A 139 -13.69 6.72 4.99
C HIS A 139 -14.85 6.39 4.04
N LEU A 140 -14.89 5.16 3.54
CA LEU A 140 -15.92 4.69 2.60
C LEU A 140 -17.17 4.11 3.28
N GLY A 141 -17.16 3.94 4.61
CA GLY A 141 -18.26 3.31 5.34
C GLY A 141 -18.51 1.85 4.94
N ILE A 142 -17.45 1.10 4.62
CA ILE A 142 -17.56 -0.30 4.18
C ILE A 142 -17.68 -1.20 5.42
N ASP A 143 -18.88 -1.77 5.61
CA ASP A 143 -19.17 -2.71 6.71
C ASP A 143 -19.04 -4.19 6.31
N ASN A 144 -18.78 -4.49 5.03
CA ASN A 144 -18.54 -5.85 4.54
C ASN A 144 -17.48 -5.85 3.42
N PRO A 145 -16.19 -5.73 3.78
CA PRO A 145 -15.11 -5.66 2.80
C PRO A 145 -14.85 -7.00 2.13
N VAL A 146 -14.27 -6.97 0.92
CA VAL A 146 -13.82 -8.20 0.26
C VAL A 146 -12.58 -8.77 0.96
N GLY A 147 -12.49 -10.10 1.03
CA GLY A 147 -11.26 -10.78 1.45
C GLY A 147 -10.14 -10.62 0.43
N MET A 148 -8.90 -10.53 0.90
CA MET A 148 -7.72 -10.21 0.08
C MET A 148 -6.52 -11.09 0.42
N ASP A 149 -5.84 -11.58 -0.60
CA ASP A 149 -4.47 -12.07 -0.51
C ASP A 149 -3.53 -10.96 -0.98
N CYS A 150 -2.52 -10.64 -0.19
CA CYS A 150 -1.60 -9.54 -0.44
C CYS A 150 -0.16 -10.01 -0.29
N LEU A 151 0.65 -9.84 -1.33
CA LEU A 151 2.10 -10.03 -1.28
C LEU A 151 2.82 -8.70 -1.47
N VAL A 152 3.65 -8.33 -0.50
CA VAL A 152 4.38 -7.06 -0.45
C VAL A 152 5.83 -7.25 -0.87
N ASP A 153 6.32 -6.34 -1.71
CA ASP A 153 7.74 -6.12 -1.99
C ASP A 153 8.05 -4.62 -1.84
N GLY A 154 8.89 -4.27 -0.86
CA GLY A 154 9.30 -2.90 -0.58
C GLY A 154 10.82 -2.76 -0.61
N ILE A 155 11.31 -1.81 -1.41
CA ILE A 155 12.76 -1.51 -1.51
C ILE A 155 13.12 -0.14 -0.93
N VAL A 156 12.18 0.55 -0.26
CA VAL A 156 12.47 1.82 0.43
C VAL A 156 13.30 1.52 1.68
N PRO A 157 14.52 2.08 1.81
CA PRO A 157 15.36 1.86 2.98
C PRO A 157 14.67 2.34 4.27
N ILE A 158 14.64 1.46 5.28
CA ILE A 158 14.06 1.77 6.59
C ILE A 158 15.01 2.67 7.38
N GLY A 159 14.47 3.68 8.07
CA GLY A 159 15.24 4.54 8.97
C GLY A 159 16.11 5.60 8.29
N ALA A 160 16.03 5.74 6.96
CA ALA A 160 16.79 6.72 6.20
C ALA A 160 16.06 8.08 6.01
N GLY A 161 14.95 8.30 6.72
CA GLY A 161 14.10 9.49 6.50
C GLY A 161 13.37 9.49 5.15
N LEU A 162 13.27 8.33 4.49
CA LEU A 162 12.69 8.18 3.14
C LEU A 162 11.19 7.82 3.13
N SER A 163 10.50 8.03 4.25
CA SER A 163 9.06 7.78 4.42
C SER A 163 8.61 6.37 3.99
N SER A 164 9.38 5.35 4.36
CA SER A 164 9.07 3.95 4.06
C SER A 164 7.73 3.50 4.66
N SER A 165 7.39 4.00 5.86
CA SER A 165 6.10 3.76 6.54
C SER A 165 4.94 4.36 5.75
N SER A 166 5.00 5.67 5.47
CA SER A 166 3.95 6.39 4.73
C SER A 166 3.73 5.82 3.33
N SER A 167 4.80 5.36 2.67
CA SER A 167 4.68 4.70 1.36
C SER A 167 3.91 3.40 1.45
N PHE A 168 4.17 2.61 2.49
CA PHE A 168 3.47 1.36 2.70
C PHE A 168 1.99 1.59 3.07
N VAL A 169 1.70 2.56 3.95
CA VAL A 169 0.34 2.98 4.30
C VAL A 169 -0.43 3.44 3.06
N CYS A 170 0.16 4.34 2.25
CA CYS A 170 -0.43 4.80 0.99
C CYS A 170 -0.71 3.64 0.04
N CYS A 171 0.23 2.69 -0.09
CA CYS A 171 0.06 1.54 -0.97
C CYS A 171 -1.05 0.60 -0.49
N ALA A 172 -1.16 0.39 0.83
CA ALA A 172 -2.21 -0.41 1.45
C ALA A 172 -3.59 0.25 1.32
N ALA A 173 -3.66 1.57 1.46
CA ALA A 173 -4.88 2.34 1.23
C ALA A 173 -5.33 2.21 -0.23
N LEU A 174 -4.42 2.42 -1.20
CA LEU A 174 -4.73 2.24 -2.62
C LEU A 174 -5.20 0.81 -2.93
N ALA A 175 -4.50 -0.20 -2.41
CA ALA A 175 -4.86 -1.60 -2.60
C ALA A 175 -6.26 -1.92 -2.05
N THR A 176 -6.56 -1.46 -0.83
CA THR A 176 -7.86 -1.69 -0.18
C THR A 176 -8.99 -1.00 -0.92
N SER A 177 -8.76 0.24 -1.39
CA SER A 177 -9.73 1.01 -2.17
C SER A 177 -10.09 0.27 -3.46
N LEU A 178 -9.07 -0.15 -4.23
CA LEU A 178 -9.27 -0.83 -5.50
C LEU A 178 -9.95 -2.20 -5.33
N ALA A 179 -9.55 -2.98 -4.33
CA ALA A 179 -10.17 -4.28 -4.04
C ALA A 179 -11.66 -4.15 -3.70
N ASN A 180 -12.05 -3.07 -3.02
CA ASN A 180 -13.45 -2.78 -2.70
C ASN A 180 -14.17 -1.94 -3.77
N ASN A 181 -13.63 -1.90 -5.00
CA ASN A 181 -14.21 -1.21 -6.15
C ASN A 181 -14.47 0.30 -5.93
N ALA A 182 -13.61 0.95 -5.14
CA ALA A 182 -13.63 2.38 -4.90
C ALA A 182 -12.45 3.06 -5.62
N ILE A 183 -12.76 4.03 -6.47
CA ILE A 183 -11.77 4.84 -7.17
C ILE A 183 -11.66 6.18 -6.42
N LEU A 184 -10.53 6.38 -5.74
CA LEU A 184 -10.25 7.60 -4.99
C LEU A 184 -9.33 8.53 -5.77
N THR A 185 -9.49 9.82 -5.53
CA THR A 185 -8.57 10.84 -6.02
C THR A 185 -7.24 10.75 -5.27
N LYS A 186 -6.15 11.25 -5.87
CA LYS A 186 -4.84 11.34 -5.21
C LYS A 186 -4.93 12.08 -3.88
N LYS A 187 -5.70 13.17 -3.86
CA LYS A 187 -5.94 13.99 -2.67
C LYS A 187 -6.58 13.18 -1.54
N GLN A 188 -7.65 12.43 -1.83
CA GLN A 188 -8.31 11.59 -0.83
C GLN A 188 -7.38 10.52 -0.27
N ILE A 189 -6.59 9.85 -1.12
CA ILE A 189 -5.63 8.84 -0.66
C ILE A 189 -4.60 9.48 0.28
N THR A 190 -4.10 10.67 -0.05
CA THR A 190 -3.16 11.41 0.80
C THR A 190 -3.79 11.81 2.13
N GLU A 191 -4.98 12.41 2.13
CA GLU A 191 -5.68 12.83 3.35
C GLU A 191 -5.95 11.65 4.27
N ILE A 192 -6.47 10.53 3.73
CA ILE A 192 -6.73 9.31 4.50
C ILE A 192 -5.44 8.73 5.07
N SER A 193 -4.36 8.70 4.28
CA SER A 193 -3.09 8.14 4.75
C SER A 193 -2.48 8.98 5.87
N ILE A 194 -2.66 10.31 5.85
CA ILE A 194 -2.22 11.22 6.93
C ILE A 194 -3.02 10.99 8.19
N GLU A 195 -4.34 10.78 8.10
CA GLU A 195 -5.19 10.56 9.28
C GLU A 195 -4.98 9.18 9.93
N CYS A 196 -4.43 8.22 9.19
CA CYS A 196 -4.34 6.82 9.61
C CYS A 196 -2.96 6.37 10.09
N GLU A 197 -1.90 7.08 9.70
CA GLU A 197 -0.53 6.91 10.22
C GLU A 197 -0.39 7.61 11.59
#